data_AF-I0LAK4-F1
#
_entry.id   AF-I0LAK4-F1
#
_cell.length_a   1.000
_cell.length_b   1.000
_cell.length_c   1.000
_cell.angle_alpha   90.00
_cell.angle_beta   90.00
_cell.angle_gamma   90.00
#
_symmetry.space_group_name_H-M   'P 1'
#
loop_
_entity.id
_entity.type
_entity.pdbx_description
1 polymer ?
#
loop_
_entity_poly.entity_id
_entity_poly.type
_entity_poly.pdbx_seq_one_letter_code
_entity_poly.pdbx_strand_id
1 'polypeptide(L)' 'MHRYMISFTYKAPQGIGFMSVEWPCKRHIRSMADITKITNDLRSTGYIEAVVLSFSLFADPAPTPASKAAS' A
#
# COMPACT_ATOMS: atom_id res chain seq x y z
N MET A 1 11.04 8.06 4.59
CA MET A 1 10.15 7.38 3.62
C MET A 1 8.80 7.21 4.30
N HIS A 2 7.70 7.56 3.63
CA HIS A 2 6.34 7.38 4.16
C HIS A 2 5.91 5.95 3.89
N ARG A 3 5.39 5.26 4.90
CA ARG A 3 4.85 3.91 4.78
C ARG A 3 3.35 4.02 4.95
N TYR A 4 2.60 3.48 4.00
CA TYR A 4 1.15 3.45 4.08
C TYR A 4 0.67 2.01 4.18
N MET A 5 -0.31 1.75 5.04
CA MET A 5 -1.12 0.55 4.91
C MET A 5 -2.22 0.86 3.89
N ILE A 6 -2.26 0.10 2.81
CA ILE A 6 -3.28 0.22 1.75
C ILE A 6 -4.21 -0.97 1.87
N SER A 7 -5.48 -0.74 2.18
CA SER A 7 -6.52 -1.76 2.18
C SER A 7 -7.32 -1.68 0.90
N PHE A 8 -7.49 -2.81 0.21
CA PHE A 8 -8.13 -2.87 -1.09
C PHE A 8 -8.87 -4.19 -1.30
N THR A 9 -9.80 -4.17 -2.25
CA THR A 9 -10.43 -5.39 -2.77
C THR A 9 -9.82 -5.77 -4.11
N TYR A 10 -9.89 -7.04 -4.45
CA TYR A 10 -9.48 -7.58 -5.73
C TYR A 10 -10.37 -8.76 -6.12
N LYS A 11 -10.39 -9.10 -7.41
CA LYS A 11 -11.10 -10.27 -7.91
C LYS A 11 -10.24 -11.52 -7.72
N ALA A 12 -10.73 -12.43 -6.89
CA ALA A 12 -10.16 -13.74 -6.65
C ALA A 12 -10.96 -14.82 -7.43
N PRO A 13 -10.41 -16.03 -7.64
CA PRO A 13 -11.12 -17.10 -8.35
C PRO A 13 -12.48 -17.47 -7.73
N GLN A 14 -12.64 -17.29 -6.42
CA GLN A 14 -13.84 -17.65 -5.66
C GLN A 14 -14.77 -16.45 -5.38
N GLY A 15 -14.46 -15.25 -5.89
CA GLY A 15 -15.25 -14.04 -5.64
C GLY A 15 -14.39 -12.81 -5.38
N ILE A 16 -14.79 -11.97 -4.44
CA ILE A 16 -14.06 -10.75 -4.06
C ILE A 16 -13.16 -11.06 -2.87
N GLY A 17 -11.86 -10.87 -3.05
CA GLY A 17 -10.87 -10.88 -1.97
C GLY A 17 -10.69 -9.49 -1.36
N PHE A 18 -10.29 -9.45 -0.09
CA PHE A 18 -9.89 -8.25 0.63
C PHE A 18 -8.50 -8.46 1.21
N MET A 19 -7.63 -7.45 1.12
CA MET A 19 -6.28 -7.53 1.67
C MET A 19 -5.74 -6.14 2.02
N SER A 20 -4.75 -6.11 2.90
CA SER A 20 -3.96 -4.92 3.19
C SER A 20 -2.48 -5.17 2.89
N VAL A 21 -1.80 -4.18 2.30
CA VAL A 21 -0.36 -4.23 2.04
C VAL A 21 0.34 -3.00 2.57
N GLU A 22 1.62 -3.14 2.90
CA GLU A 22 2.49 -2.00 3.12
C GLU A 22 2.95 -1.45 1.77
N TRP A 23 2.71 -0.15 1.54
CA TRP A 23 3.12 0.54 0.33
C TRP A 23 4.08 1.70 0.66
N PRO A 24 5.37 1.59 0.28
CA PRO A 24 6.37 2.61 0.59
C PRO A 24 6.36 3.75 -0.44
N CYS A 25 6.42 5.01 0.03
CA CYS A 25 6.44 6.19 -0.83
C CYS A 25 7.42 7.27 -0.37
N LYS A 26 8.01 7.99 -1.32
CA LYS A 26 8.88 9.15 -1.02
C LYS A 26 8.08 10.37 -0.56
N ARG A 27 6.83 10.53 -1.01
CA ARG A 27 5.95 11.65 -0.69
C ARG A 27 4.62 11.19 -0.10
N HIS A 28 3.92 12.09 0.57
CA HIS A 28 2.57 11.80 1.06
C HIS A 28 1.58 11.56 -0.09
N ILE A 29 0.61 10.69 0.16
CA ILE A 29 -0.63 10.56 -0.62
C ILE A 29 -1.46 11.82 -0.35
N ARG A 30 -1.81 12.57 -1.40
CA ARG A 30 -2.53 13.86 -1.29
C ARG A 30 -3.64 14.03 -2.31
N SER A 31 -3.80 13.09 -3.24
CA SER A 31 -4.70 13.25 -4.38
C SER A 31 -5.20 11.91 -4.93
N MET A 32 -6.28 11.94 -5.70
CA MET A 32 -6.76 10.76 -6.43
C MET A 32 -5.75 10.23 -7.45
N ALA A 33 -4.89 11.10 -8.02
CA ALA A 33 -3.82 10.67 -8.90
C ALA A 33 -2.80 9.76 -8.17
N ASP A 34 -2.62 9.94 -6.86
CA ASP A 34 -1.79 9.05 -6.05
C ASP A 34 -2.47 7.70 -5.86
N ILE A 35 -3.78 7.70 -5.61
CA ILE A 35 -4.58 6.46 -5.51
C ILE A 35 -4.55 5.69 -6.83
N THR A 36 -4.68 6.37 -7.98
CA THR A 36 -4.57 5.72 -9.30
C THR A 36 -3.21 5.05 -9.49
N LYS A 37 -2.12 5.68 -9.05
CA LYS A 37 -0.77 5.07 -9.11
C LYS A 37 -0.69 3.81 -8.25
N ILE A 38 -1.19 3.86 -7.02
CA ILE A 38 -1.24 2.69 -6.12
C ILE A 38 -2.05 1.57 -6.75
N THR A 39 -3.24 1.86 -7.26
CA THR A 39 -4.09 0.87 -7.94
C THR A 39 -3.39 0.24 -9.15
N ASN A 40 -2.67 1.02 -9.96
CA ASN A 40 -1.91 0.49 -11.08
C ASN A 40 -0.75 -0.39 -10.63
N ASP A 41 -0.07 -0.02 -9.55
CA ASP A 41 1.00 -0.83 -8.95
C ASP A 41 0.46 -2.17 -8.45
N LEU A 42 -0.67 -2.17 -7.72
CA LEU A 42 -1.36 -3.39 -7.28
C LEU A 42 -1.74 -4.31 -8.47
N ARG A 43 -2.23 -3.73 -9.56
CA ARG A 43 -2.52 -4.49 -10.79
C ARG A 43 -1.27 -5.09 -11.41
N SER A 44 -0.16 -4.34 -11.43
CA SER A 44 1.13 -4.84 -11.94
C SER A 44 1.68 -5.99 -11.09
N THR A 45 1.35 -6.05 -9.80
CA THR A 45 1.69 -7.18 -8.90
C THR A 45 0.75 -8.39 -9.02
N GLY A 46 -0.30 -8.31 -9.85
CA GLY A 46 -1.20 -9.43 -10.14
C GLY A 46 -2.59 -9.34 -9.51
N TYR A 47 -2.93 -8.26 -8.79
CA TYR A 47 -4.27 -8.08 -8.24
C TYR A 47 -5.25 -7.60 -9.33
N ILE A 48 -6.10 -8.50 -9.79
CA ILE A 48 -7.10 -8.24 -10.84
C ILE A 48 -8.22 -7.36 -10.27
N GLU A 49 -8.64 -6.35 -11.04
CA GLU A 49 -9.72 -5.42 -10.66
C GLU A 49 -9.50 -4.79 -9.27
N ALA A 50 -8.25 -4.50 -8.91
CA ALA A 50 -7.93 -3.91 -7.62
C ALA A 50 -8.64 -2.55 -7.41
N VAL A 51 -9.24 -2.36 -6.24
CA VAL A 51 -9.90 -1.12 -5.80
C VAL A 51 -9.45 -0.75 -4.40
N VAL A 52 -8.75 0.37 -4.25
CA VAL A 52 -8.33 0.91 -2.95
C VAL A 52 -9.55 1.42 -2.18
N LEU A 53 -9.73 0.93 -0.96
CA LEU A 53 -10.82 1.31 -0.06
C LEU A 53 -10.37 2.34 0.98
N SER A 54 -9.17 2.16 1.51
CA SER A 54 -8.61 3.05 2.51
C SER A 54 -7.08 3.03 2.49
N PHE A 55 -6.50 4.07 3.08
CA PHE A 55 -5.08 4.14 3.35
C PHE A 55 -4.84 4.79 4.72
N SER A 56 -3.82 4.34 5.43
CA SER A 56 -3.36 4.96 6.67
C SER A 56 -1.84 5.09 6.68
N LEU A 57 -1.33 6.21 7.20
CA LEU A 57 0.10 6.42 7.37
C LEU A 57 0.56 5.69 8.64
N PHE A 58 1.63 4.90 8.56
CA PHE A 58 2.25 4.34 9.76
C PHE A 58 2.80 5.46 10.65
N ALA A 59 2.55 5.38 11.95
CA ALA A 59 3.02 6.36 12.92
C ALA A 59 4.56 6.33 13.06
N ASP A 60 5.15 5.14 12.95
CA ASP A 60 6.58 4.97 13.10
C ASP A 60 7.33 5.33 11.81
N PRO A 61 8.40 6.14 11.90
CA PRO A 61 9.31 6.31 10.77
C PRO A 61 9.87 4.94 10.37
N ALA A 62 10.10 4.72 9.08
CA ALA A 62 10.76 3.50 8.59
C ALA A 62 12.04 3.24 9.40
N PRO A 63 12.30 2.00 9.88
CA PRO A 63 13.50 1.72 10.66
C PRO A 63 14.72 2.23 9.90
N THR A 64 15.44 3.19 10.49
CA THR A 64 16.71 3.65 9.94
C THR A 64 17.71 2.50 10.00
N PRO A 65 18.69 2.40 9.08
CA PRO A 65 19.72 1.36 9.12
C PRO A 65 20.41 1.22 10.49
N ALA A 66 20.56 2.33 11.23
CA ALA A 66 21.09 2.36 12.60
C ALA A 66 20.23 1.58 13.62
N SER A 67 18.93 1.45 13.38
CA SER A 67 18.00 0.72 14.25
C SER A 67 18.12 -0.80 14.10
N LYS A 68 18.77 -1.30 13.04
CA LYS A 68 18.94 -2.74 12.78
C LYS A 68 20.17 -3.33 13.48
N ALA A 69 21.07 -2.47 13.99
CA ALA A 69 22.29 -2.87 14.68
C ALA A 69 22.12 -3.03 16.20
N ALA A 70 20.91 -2.81 16.72
CA ALA A 70 20.58 -2.83 18.15
C ALA A 70 19.55 -3.91 18.52
N SER A 71 19.34 -4.92 17.66
CA SER A 71 18.44 -6.06 17.91
C SER A 71 19.18 -7.38 17.78
#